data_AF-A0A0F9K9R7-F1
#
_entry.id   AF-A0A0F9K9R7-F1
#
_cell.length_a   1.000
_cell.length_b   1.000
_cell.length_c   1.000
_cell.angle_alpha   90.00
_cell.angle_beta   90.00
_cell.angle_gamma   90.00
#
_symmetry.space_group_name_H-M   'P 1'
#
loop_
_entity.id
_entity.type
_entity.pdbx_description
1 polymer ?
#
loop_
_entity_poly.entity_id
_entity_poly.type
_entity_poly.pdbx_seq_one_letter_code
_entity_poly.pdbx_strand_id
1 'polypeptide(L)' 'MIANKKARYQYEVVESYEAGIVLRGSEVKSIRDGRVNFVDSFAQTKRG' A
#
# COMPACT_ATOMS: atom_id res chain seq x y z
N MET A 1 -4.91 -11.11 -1.14
CA MET A 1 -4.08 -10.31 -0.21
C MET A 1 -2.88 -9.81 -1.00
N ILE A 2 -2.83 -8.52 -1.34
CA ILE A 2 -1.72 -7.95 -2.11
C ILE A 2 -0.61 -7.62 -1.11
N ALA A 3 0.57 -8.19 -1.30
CA ALA A 3 1.69 -8.02 -0.38
C ALA A 3 2.95 -7.62 -1.15
N ASN A 4 3.64 -6.57 -0.69
CA ASN A 4 4.89 -6.13 -1.30
C ASN A 4 6.05 -7.04 -0.87
N LYS A 5 6.32 -8.08 -1.66
CA LYS A 5 7.40 -9.04 -1.42
C LYS A 5 8.79 -8.38 -1.47
N LYS A 6 8.97 -7.32 -2.28
CA LYS A 6 10.23 -6.57 -2.40
C LYS A 6 10.55 -5.81 -1.11
N ALA A 7 9.54 -5.16 -0.52
CA ALA A 7 9.70 -4.45 0.75
C ALA A 7 10.13 -5.38 1.90
N ARG A 8 9.52 -6.57 2.01
CA ARG A 8 9.89 -7.58 3.03
C ARG A 8 11.27 -8.21 2.85
N TYR A 9 11.83 -8.16 1.64
CA TYR A 9 13.15 -8.74 1.35
C TYR A 9 14.28 -7.72 1.50
N GLN A 10 14.02 -6.46 1.17
CA GLN A 10 15.04 -5.39 1.18
C GLN A 10 15.06 -4.57 2.47
N TYR A 11 13.98 -4.60 3.26
CA TYR A 11 13.81 -3.78 4.45
C TYR A 11 13.27 -4.60 5.62
N GLU A 12 13.72 -4.26 6.82
CA GLU A 12 13.15 -4.81 8.06
C GLU A 12 11.94 -3.97 8.47
N VAL A 13 10.79 -4.62 8.63
CA VAL A 13 9.56 -3.96 9.09
C VAL A 13 9.61 -3.89 10.62
N VAL A 14 10.01 -2.74 11.15
CA VAL A 14 10.12 -2.51 12.60
C VAL A 14 8.73 -2.34 13.24
N GLU A 15 7.81 -1.66 12.56
CA GLU A 15 6.47 -1.38 13.06
C GLU A 15 5.45 -1.38 11.92
N SER A 16 4.26 -1.93 12.17
CA SER A 16 3.15 -1.98 11.22
C SER A 16 1.96 -1.20 11.75
N TYR A 17 1.47 -0.26 10.96
CA TYR A 17 0.28 0.52 11.27
C TYR A 17 -0.88 0.11 10.37
N GLU A 18 -2.08 0.02 10.92
CA GLU A 18 -3.31 -0.13 10.15
C GLU A 18 -3.89 1.25 9.84
N ALA A 19 -4.08 1.55 8.56
CA ALA A 19 -4.64 2.80 8.10
C ALA A 19 -5.75 2.55 7.07
N GLY A 20 -6.87 3.25 7.22
CA GLY A 20 -7.93 3.30 6.22
C GLY A 20 -7.54 4.23 5.07
N ILE A 21 -7.59 3.74 3.83
CA ILE A 21 -7.33 4.56 2.64
C ILE A 21 -8.68 4.98 2.04
N VAL A 22 -8.90 6.29 1.87
CA VAL A 22 -10.07 6.81 1.16
C VAL A 22 -9.77 6.78 -0.34
N LEU A 23 -10.28 5.75 -1.01
CA LEU A 23 -10.09 5.51 -2.44
C LEU A 23 -11.19 6.21 -3.24
N ARG A 24 -10.84 6.72 -4.42
CA ARG A 24 -11.82 7.26 -5.38
C ARG A 24 -12.24 6.15 -6.36
N GLY A 25 -13.47 6.23 -6.89
CA GLY A 25 -14.19 5.09 -7.49
C GLY A 25 -13.46 4.27 -8.57
N SER A 26 -12.53 4.86 -9.34
CA SER A 26 -11.70 4.12 -10.31
C SER A 26 -10.65 3.22 -9.64
N GLU A 27 -10.11 3.63 -8.50
CA GLU A 27 -9.07 2.91 -7.75
C GLU A 27 -9.66 1.67 -7.06
N VAL A 28 -10.89 1.76 -6.57
CA VAL A 28 -11.62 0.61 -5.99
C VAL A 28 -11.76 -0.51 -7.02
N LYS A 29 -12.01 -0.16 -8.29
CA LYS A 29 -12.13 -1.13 -9.38
C LYS A 29 -10.78 -1.81 -9.67
N SER A 30 -9.69 -1.04 -9.73
CA SER A 30 -8.34 -1.58 -9.94
C SER A 30 -7.87 -2.49 -8.79
N ILE A 31 -8.23 -2.17 -7.54
CA ILE A 31 -7.93 -3.02 -6.38
C ILE A 31 -8.71 -4.33 -6.43
N ARG A 32 -10.00 -4.28 -6.80
CA ARG A 32 -10.82 -5.48 -6.98
C ARG A 32 -10.31 -6.40 -8.08
N ASP A 33 -9.83 -5.83 -9.19
CA ASP A 33 -9.21 -6.58 -10.29
C ASP A 33 -7.79 -7.08 -9.96
N GLY A 34 -7.28 -6.82 -8.74
CA GLY A 34 -5.92 -7.23 -8.34
C GLY A 34 -4.81 -6.49 -9.08
N ARG A 35 -5.13 -5.44 -9.84
CA ARG A 35 -4.19 -4.59 -10.58
C ARG A 35 -3.65 -3.49 -9.69
N VAL A 36 -3.00 -3.89 -8.60
CA VAL A 36 -2.37 -2.96 -7.66
C VAL A 36 -0.88 -3.24 -7.66
N ASN A 37 -0.11 -2.20 -7.95
CA ASN A 37 1.34 -2.27 -7.89
C ASN A 37 1.84 -1.37 -6.77
N PHE A 38 2.55 -1.95 -5.81
CA PHE A 38 3.19 -1.23 -4.70
C PHE A 38 4.70 -1.04 -4.90
N VAL A 39 5.23 -1.38 -6.07
CA VAL A 39 6.64 -1.17 -6.40
C VAL A 39 6.93 0.33 -6.34
N ASP A 40 7.90 0.70 -5.50
CA ASP A 40 8.36 2.07 -5.23
C ASP A 40 7.29 3.03 -4.66
N SER A 41 6.24 2.48 -4.05
CA SER A 41 5.25 3.27 -3.29
C SER A 41 5.76 3.60 -1.89
N PHE A 42 5.57 4.84 -1.44
CA PHE A 42 5.88 5.30 -0.09
C PHE A 42 4.67 5.99 0.55
N ALA A 43 4.53 5.87 1.87
CA ALA A 43 3.55 6.61 2.66
C ALA A 43 4.27 7.73 3.42
N GLN A 44 3.70 8.93 3.42
CA GLN A 44 4.22 10.07 4.18
C GLN A 44 3.09 10.66 5.03
N THR A 45 3.34 10.86 6.31
CA THR A 45 2.43 11.57 7.20
C THR A 45 2.43 13.05 6.85
N LYS A 46 1.35 13.56 6.25
CA LYS A 46 1.21 14.96 5.87
C LYS A 46 0.21 15.63 6.80
N ARG A 47 0.72 16.44 7.76
CA ARG A 47 0.00 17.27 8.75
C ARG A 47 -1.25 16.59 9.34
N GLY A 48 -1.07 15.99 10.53
CA GLY A 48 -2.14 15.35 11.31
C GLY A 48 -3.40 16.19 11.46
#